data_AF-A0A399ZJ98-F1
#
_entry.id   AF-A0A399ZJ98-F1
#
_cell.length_a   1.000
_cell.length_b   1.000
_cell.length_c   1.000
_cell.angle_alpha   90.00
_cell.angle_beta   90.00
_cell.angle_gamma   90.00
#
_symmetry.space_group_name_H-M   'P 1'
#
loop_
_entity.id
_entity.type
_entity.pdbx_description
1 polymer ?
#
loop_
_entity_poly.entity_id
_entity_poly.type
_entity_poly.pdbx_seq_one_letter_code
_entity_poly.pdbx_strand_id
1 'polypeptide(L)'
;MTPTSTPTRTFTPSITPSRTPSRTPTVTPTRTQTPTRTPFVTRTPTPNRGCDRVQFVKDVTVPDSSTFAPGSSFTKVWRLKNSGACTWTTNYRIVFVSGTQMGGQSFMPLPTSVAPGQTVDVAMNFTAPIFVGDYRSNWLIRNERGELFGTSSGANQPFWVSIRVRTLELTGVAYDFVANACSARWFNDAGTRDCPGVNNDRNGFILRQTTARLEGGTTLPRPSLLTAPQNASNGYIRGVYPSFIVQKGDRLQAIVNCEGGSTSCGVLFRVDYQLADGIVREFWAFGEQYDGNYFVVDLDLSPLAGQNVRFVFTVLSLGNASGDRALWVEPRIVRNTVVVTPIP
;
A
#
# COMPACT_ATOMS: atom_id res chain seq x y z
N MET A 1 -53.54 60.41 21.46
CA MET A 1 -53.20 59.62 20.26
C MET A 1 -53.48 58.16 20.58
N THR A 2 -54.36 57.57 19.78
CA THR A 2 -55.13 56.34 20.02
C THR A 2 -54.33 55.08 19.63
N PRO A 3 -54.46 53.94 20.35
CA PRO A 3 -53.91 52.66 19.89
C PRO A 3 -54.86 51.99 18.90
N THR A 4 -54.34 51.41 17.82
CA THR A 4 -55.14 50.65 16.84
C THR A 4 -54.54 49.26 16.64
N SER A 5 -55.36 48.26 16.95
CA SER A 5 -55.10 46.82 16.86
C SER A 5 -55.20 46.33 15.42
N THR A 6 -54.39 45.33 15.06
CA THR A 6 -54.45 44.64 13.75
C THR A 6 -54.78 43.15 13.99
N PRO A 7 -55.70 42.55 13.20
CA PRO A 7 -56.33 41.27 13.54
C PRO A 7 -55.54 40.03 13.08
N THR A 8 -55.58 39.00 13.92
CA THR A 8 -55.12 37.64 13.65
C THR A 8 -56.12 36.90 12.75
N ARG A 9 -55.66 36.32 11.64
CA ARG A 9 -56.48 35.43 10.79
C ARG A 9 -56.28 33.97 11.21
N THR A 10 -57.36 33.40 11.73
CA THR A 10 -57.53 31.98 12.04
C THR A 10 -57.94 31.23 10.78
N PHE A 11 -57.22 30.15 10.43
CA PHE A 11 -57.65 29.19 9.41
C PHE A 11 -58.10 27.89 10.08
N THR A 12 -59.37 27.56 9.87
CA THR A 12 -60.02 26.33 10.32
C THR A 12 -59.99 25.31 9.18
N PRO A 13 -59.47 24.08 9.37
CA PRO A 13 -59.78 22.98 8.47
C PRO A 13 -61.02 22.20 8.92
N SER A 14 -61.79 21.83 7.91
CA SER A 14 -63.13 21.25 7.91
C SER A 14 -63.16 19.77 8.32
N ILE A 15 -64.27 19.38 8.95
CA ILE A 15 -64.62 18.01 9.36
C ILE A 15 -65.40 17.31 8.24
N THR A 16 -65.04 16.05 7.92
CA THR A 16 -65.95 15.06 7.31
C THR A 16 -65.38 13.64 7.51
N PRO A 17 -66.19 12.55 7.47
CA PRO A 17 -66.28 11.62 8.59
C PRO A 17 -65.44 10.37 8.38
N SER A 18 -64.80 9.91 9.46
CA SER A 18 -64.06 8.66 9.51
C SER A 18 -65.00 7.47 9.49
N ARG A 19 -64.81 6.59 8.51
CA ARG A 19 -65.50 5.31 8.39
C ARG A 19 -65.12 4.34 9.52
N THR A 20 -66.14 3.56 9.90
CA THR A 20 -66.24 2.40 10.80
C THR A 20 -64.99 1.51 10.92
N PRO A 21 -64.69 0.96 12.11
CA PRO A 21 -63.52 0.11 12.35
C PRO A 21 -63.68 -1.26 11.67
N SER A 22 -62.88 -1.50 10.63
CA SER A 22 -62.63 -2.85 10.13
C SER A 22 -61.53 -3.49 10.97
N ARG A 23 -61.81 -4.68 11.52
CA ARG A 23 -60.82 -5.49 12.24
C ARG A 23 -59.62 -5.73 11.32
N THR A 24 -58.52 -5.05 11.64
CA THR A 24 -57.24 -5.28 10.97
C THR A 24 -56.71 -6.64 11.45
N PRO A 25 -56.42 -7.60 10.55
CA PRO A 25 -55.68 -8.79 10.94
C PRO A 25 -54.30 -8.35 11.42
N THR A 26 -53.95 -8.68 12.66
CA THR A 26 -52.60 -8.53 13.19
C THR A 26 -51.67 -9.40 12.35
N VAL A 27 -50.96 -8.81 11.40
CA VAL A 27 -49.91 -9.48 10.64
C VAL A 27 -48.73 -9.62 11.60
N THR A 28 -48.54 -10.83 12.12
CA THR A 28 -47.31 -11.26 12.81
C THR A 28 -46.11 -10.80 11.99
N PRO A 29 -45.06 -10.18 12.58
CA PRO A 29 -43.87 -9.79 11.83
C PRO A 29 -43.29 -11.03 11.17
N THR A 30 -43.47 -11.12 9.85
CA THR A 30 -42.86 -12.15 9.04
C THR A 30 -41.39 -11.82 9.02
N ARG A 31 -40.58 -12.72 9.59
CA ARG A 31 -39.12 -12.65 9.63
C ARG A 31 -38.63 -12.25 8.24
N THR A 32 -38.18 -11.01 8.08
CA THR A 32 -37.54 -10.55 6.85
C THR A 32 -36.32 -11.43 6.67
N GLN A 33 -36.41 -12.39 5.74
CA GLN A 33 -35.27 -13.19 5.37
C GLN A 33 -34.24 -12.22 4.82
N THR A 34 -33.10 -12.10 5.50
CA THR A 34 -31.88 -11.49 4.96
C THR A 34 -31.73 -12.00 3.53
N PRO A 35 -31.47 -11.16 2.52
CA PRO A 35 -31.22 -11.65 1.17
C PRO A 35 -30.07 -12.64 1.28
N THR A 36 -30.39 -13.93 1.15
CA THR A 36 -29.41 -14.99 1.03
C THR A 36 -28.58 -14.57 -0.17
N ARG A 37 -27.30 -14.21 0.07
CA ARG A 37 -26.34 -13.98 -1.02
C ARG A 37 -26.48 -15.21 -1.90
N THR A 38 -27.12 -15.05 -3.06
CA THR A 38 -27.04 -16.07 -4.10
C THR A 38 -25.54 -16.27 -4.26
N PRO A 39 -25.01 -17.48 -4.00
CA PRO A 39 -23.59 -17.70 -4.21
C PRO A 39 -23.31 -17.21 -5.62
N PHE A 40 -22.40 -16.25 -5.75
CA PHE A 40 -21.83 -15.92 -7.04
C PHE A 40 -21.35 -17.28 -7.53
N VAL A 41 -21.98 -17.82 -8.57
CA VAL A 41 -21.50 -19.03 -9.20
C VAL A 41 -20.14 -18.61 -9.73
N THR A 42 -19.09 -18.87 -8.96
CA THR A 42 -17.74 -18.96 -9.48
C THR A 42 -17.87 -20.01 -10.55
N ARG A 43 -18.07 -19.58 -11.81
CA ARG A 43 -18.15 -20.49 -12.94
C ARG A 43 -16.83 -21.24 -12.87
N THR A 44 -16.90 -22.49 -12.44
CA THR A 44 -15.79 -23.42 -12.56
C THR A 44 -15.36 -23.32 -14.02
N PRO A 45 -14.10 -22.95 -14.31
CA PRO A 45 -13.67 -22.77 -15.69
C PRO A 45 -14.05 -24.03 -16.45
N THR A 46 -14.91 -23.88 -17.46
CA THR A 46 -15.20 -24.95 -18.40
C THR A 46 -13.84 -25.42 -18.94
N PRO A 47 -13.53 -26.72 -18.93
CA PRO A 47 -12.28 -27.21 -19.47
C PRO A 47 -12.16 -26.70 -20.90
N ASN A 48 -11.14 -25.86 -21.12
CA ASN A 48 -10.72 -25.42 -22.44
C ASN A 48 -10.73 -26.65 -23.36
N ARG A 49 -11.58 -26.60 -24.41
CA ARG A 49 -11.90 -27.68 -25.36
C ARG A 49 -10.72 -28.05 -26.28
N GLY A 50 -9.53 -28.20 -25.70
CA GLY A 50 -8.35 -28.79 -26.31
C GLY A 50 -7.59 -27.92 -27.32
N CYS A 51 -8.17 -26.84 -27.84
CA CYS A 51 -7.53 -26.07 -28.90
C CYS A 51 -6.55 -25.00 -28.41
N ASP A 52 -6.78 -24.35 -27.27
CA ASP A 52 -5.83 -23.39 -26.70
C ASP A 52 -4.81 -24.15 -25.83
N ARG A 53 -3.54 -24.15 -26.22
CA ARG A 53 -2.47 -24.79 -25.42
C ARG A 53 -1.24 -23.93 -25.43
N VAL A 54 -0.72 -23.62 -24.25
CA VAL A 54 0.54 -22.89 -24.10
C VAL A 54 1.63 -23.86 -23.64
N GLN A 55 2.77 -23.80 -24.32
CA GLN A 55 4.01 -24.34 -23.83
C GLN A 55 4.89 -23.18 -23.36
N PHE A 56 5.33 -23.24 -22.10
CA PHE A 56 6.39 -22.36 -21.61
C PHE A 56 7.70 -22.77 -22.26
N VAL A 57 8.37 -21.83 -22.94
CA VAL A 57 9.64 -22.10 -23.61
C VAL A 57 10.81 -21.76 -22.69
N LYS A 58 10.86 -20.52 -22.21
CA LYS A 58 11.89 -20.06 -21.26
C LYS A 58 11.55 -18.71 -20.65
N ASP A 59 12.25 -18.42 -19.57
CA ASP A 59 12.49 -17.06 -19.12
C ASP A 59 13.51 -16.40 -20.06
N VAL A 60 13.10 -15.34 -20.76
CA VAL A 60 14.00 -14.53 -21.58
C VAL A 60 14.77 -13.57 -20.69
N THR A 61 14.09 -12.98 -19.70
CA THR A 61 14.72 -12.19 -18.63
C THR A 61 14.28 -12.71 -17.27
N VAL A 62 15.04 -12.33 -16.24
CA VAL A 62 14.77 -12.62 -14.83
C VAL A 62 14.53 -14.13 -14.60
N PRO A 63 15.57 -14.98 -14.75
CA PRO A 63 15.47 -16.39 -14.41
C PRO A 63 14.91 -16.59 -13.01
N ASP A 64 14.29 -17.74 -12.77
CA ASP A 64 13.75 -18.07 -11.46
C ASP A 64 14.77 -17.86 -10.33
N SER A 65 14.29 -17.27 -9.23
CA SER A 65 15.08 -16.92 -8.05
C SER A 65 16.13 -15.81 -8.25
N SER A 66 16.01 -15.03 -9.32
CA SER A 66 16.80 -13.80 -9.49
C SER A 66 16.68 -12.89 -8.27
N THR A 67 17.80 -12.31 -7.84
CA THR A 67 17.84 -11.45 -6.65
C THR A 67 17.65 -9.99 -7.02
N PHE A 68 16.77 -9.31 -6.30
CA PHE A 68 16.53 -7.87 -6.41
C PHE A 68 16.61 -7.21 -5.05
N ALA A 69 17.06 -5.96 -5.03
CA ALA A 69 16.92 -5.10 -3.86
C ALA A 69 15.44 -4.74 -3.65
N PRO A 70 15.00 -4.52 -2.40
CA PRO A 70 13.70 -3.96 -2.07
C PRO A 70 13.28 -2.82 -3.01
N GLY A 71 12.06 -2.86 -3.56
CA GLY A 71 11.51 -1.78 -4.37
C GLY A 71 12.11 -1.63 -5.77
N SER A 72 13.07 -2.47 -6.17
CA SER A 72 13.67 -2.38 -7.51
C SER A 72 12.65 -2.73 -8.60
N SER A 73 12.53 -1.88 -9.61
CA SER A 73 11.78 -2.21 -10.82
C SER A 73 12.58 -3.16 -11.72
N PHE A 74 11.89 -4.10 -12.35
CA PHE A 74 12.46 -5.02 -13.32
C PHE A 74 11.45 -5.41 -14.40
N THR A 75 11.93 -5.75 -15.59
CA THR A 75 11.09 -6.24 -16.69
C THR A 75 11.25 -7.75 -16.84
N LYS A 76 10.16 -8.48 -16.65
CA LYS A 76 10.08 -9.92 -16.91
C LYS A 76 9.64 -10.15 -18.35
N VAL A 77 10.34 -11.03 -19.06
CA VAL A 77 9.97 -11.46 -20.40
C VAL A 77 9.86 -12.98 -20.41
N TRP A 78 8.66 -13.49 -20.68
CA TRP A 78 8.42 -14.92 -20.90
C TRP A 78 8.37 -15.20 -22.40
N ARG A 79 9.04 -16.27 -22.85
CA ARG A 79 8.82 -16.83 -24.17
C ARG A 79 7.79 -17.95 -24.08
N LEU A 80 6.67 -17.76 -24.75
CA LEU A 80 5.55 -18.70 -24.79
C LEU A 80 5.37 -19.22 -26.21
N LYS A 81 5.01 -20.49 -26.36
CA LYS A 81 4.66 -21.11 -27.64
C LYS A 81 3.20 -21.50 -27.66
N ASN A 82 2.51 -21.17 -28.74
CA ASN A 82 1.20 -21.74 -29.03
C ASN A 82 1.39 -23.20 -29.46
N SER A 83 1.15 -24.13 -28.55
CA SER A 83 1.17 -25.58 -28.80
C SER A 83 -0.22 -26.14 -29.11
N GLY A 84 -1.19 -25.24 -29.33
CA GLY A 84 -2.58 -25.56 -29.60
C GLY A 84 -2.91 -25.60 -31.09
N ALA A 85 -4.21 -25.61 -31.39
CA ALA A 85 -4.76 -25.54 -32.74
C ALA A 85 -5.46 -24.20 -33.02
N CYS A 86 -5.78 -23.42 -31.98
CA CYS A 86 -6.40 -22.11 -32.12
C CYS A 86 -5.34 -21.01 -32.19
N THR A 87 -5.46 -20.06 -33.12
CA THR A 87 -4.62 -18.85 -33.14
C THR A 87 -4.99 -17.95 -31.97
N TRP A 88 -4.00 -17.55 -31.17
CA TRP A 88 -4.19 -16.53 -30.16
C TRP A 88 -4.20 -15.17 -30.82
N THR A 89 -5.25 -14.39 -30.61
CA THR A 89 -5.36 -13.03 -31.14
C THR A 89 -4.91 -12.02 -30.08
N THR A 90 -4.82 -10.74 -30.44
CA THR A 90 -4.55 -9.64 -29.50
C THR A 90 -5.66 -9.43 -28.45
N ASN A 91 -6.82 -10.08 -28.60
CA ASN A 91 -7.88 -10.05 -27.60
C ASN A 91 -7.61 -11.00 -26.41
N TYR A 92 -6.67 -11.93 -26.56
CA TYR A 92 -6.20 -12.79 -25.47
C TYR A 92 -5.42 -11.95 -24.47
N ARG A 93 -5.44 -12.35 -23.20
CA ARG A 93 -4.80 -11.60 -22.12
C ARG A 93 -4.00 -12.54 -21.23
N ILE A 94 -2.81 -12.12 -20.82
CA ILE A 94 -2.15 -12.68 -19.66
C ILE A 94 -2.80 -12.09 -18.41
N VAL A 95 -3.17 -12.93 -17.45
CA VAL A 95 -3.92 -12.52 -16.25
C VAL A 95 -3.28 -13.08 -14.99
N PHE A 96 -3.22 -12.25 -13.95
CA PHE A 96 -2.74 -12.64 -12.63
C PHE A 96 -3.76 -13.59 -12.00
N VAL A 97 -3.30 -14.70 -11.41
CA VAL A 97 -4.19 -15.69 -10.79
C VAL A 97 -3.90 -15.97 -9.32
N SER A 98 -2.64 -15.86 -8.88
CA SER A 98 -2.28 -16.05 -7.46
C SER A 98 -0.85 -15.61 -7.17
N GLY A 99 -0.50 -15.54 -5.87
CA GLY A 99 0.82 -15.15 -5.40
C GLY A 99 0.92 -13.67 -5.09
N THR A 100 2.09 -13.08 -5.26
CA THR A 100 2.33 -11.65 -5.06
C THR A 100 2.34 -10.94 -6.41
N GLN A 101 1.54 -9.89 -6.57
CA GLN A 101 1.44 -9.16 -7.84
C GLN A 101 2.68 -8.32 -8.16
N MET A 102 3.48 -7.97 -7.14
CA MET A 102 4.78 -7.29 -7.28
C MET A 102 4.69 -6.03 -8.15
N GLY A 103 3.71 -5.17 -7.88
CA GLY A 103 3.48 -3.93 -8.65
C GLY A 103 3.09 -4.12 -10.13
N GLY A 104 2.90 -5.36 -10.60
CA GLY A 104 2.50 -5.64 -11.97
C GLY A 104 1.02 -5.32 -12.24
N GLN A 105 0.67 -5.09 -13.52
CA GLN A 105 -0.72 -4.89 -13.94
C GLN A 105 -1.54 -6.19 -13.78
N SER A 106 -2.82 -6.13 -13.36
CA SER A 106 -3.63 -7.34 -13.15
C SER A 106 -3.86 -8.18 -14.42
N PHE A 107 -3.72 -7.56 -15.59
CA PHE A 107 -3.72 -8.24 -16.88
C PHE A 107 -2.94 -7.44 -17.94
N MET A 108 -2.55 -8.12 -19.01
CA MET A 108 -1.95 -7.49 -20.20
C MET A 108 -2.42 -8.19 -21.49
N PRO A 109 -2.85 -7.45 -22.53
CA PRO A 109 -3.16 -8.03 -23.84
C PRO A 109 -1.93 -8.69 -24.47
N LEU A 110 -2.13 -9.67 -25.34
CA LEU A 110 -1.03 -10.17 -26.17
C LEU A 110 -0.56 -9.09 -27.14
N PRO A 111 0.76 -8.91 -27.32
CA PRO A 111 1.30 -7.84 -28.18
C PRO A 111 1.06 -8.09 -29.67
N THR A 112 0.86 -9.35 -30.06
CA THR A 112 0.61 -9.77 -31.45
C THR A 112 -0.21 -11.06 -31.48
N SER A 113 -0.84 -11.35 -32.61
CA SER A 113 -1.44 -12.66 -32.88
C SER A 113 -0.36 -13.74 -32.99
N VAL A 114 -0.65 -14.94 -32.46
CA VAL A 114 0.27 -16.08 -32.37
C VAL A 114 -0.42 -17.32 -32.95
N ALA A 115 -0.04 -17.70 -34.17
CA ALA A 115 -0.56 -18.90 -34.83
C ALA A 115 -0.07 -20.19 -34.14
N PRO A 116 -0.77 -21.32 -34.33
CA PRO A 116 -0.29 -22.64 -33.91
C PRO A 116 1.17 -22.89 -34.30
N GLY A 117 1.96 -23.38 -33.34
CA GLY A 117 3.38 -23.64 -33.51
C GLY A 117 4.30 -22.42 -33.34
N GLN A 118 3.79 -21.19 -33.35
CA GLN A 118 4.59 -19.97 -33.22
C GLN A 118 4.88 -19.59 -31.76
N THR A 119 5.90 -18.77 -31.56
CA THR A 119 6.30 -18.23 -30.25
C THR A 119 6.05 -16.75 -30.14
N VAL A 120 5.83 -16.27 -28.92
CA VAL A 120 5.72 -14.86 -28.56
C VAL A 120 6.55 -14.57 -27.31
N ASP A 121 7.21 -13.42 -27.30
CA ASP A 121 7.84 -12.86 -26.11
C ASP A 121 6.89 -11.85 -25.48
N VAL A 122 6.60 -12.06 -24.20
CA VAL A 122 5.64 -11.24 -23.47
C VAL A 122 6.35 -10.55 -22.32
N ALA A 123 6.48 -9.23 -22.44
CA ALA A 123 7.21 -8.38 -21.53
C ALA A 123 6.26 -7.67 -20.56
N MET A 124 6.55 -7.74 -19.26
CA MET A 124 5.77 -7.07 -18.21
C MET A 124 6.71 -6.45 -17.17
N ASN A 125 6.37 -5.24 -16.75
CA ASN A 125 7.10 -4.53 -15.70
C ASN A 125 6.58 -4.94 -14.32
N PHE A 126 7.52 -5.13 -13.41
CA PHE A 126 7.30 -5.50 -12.02
C PHE A 126 8.14 -4.60 -11.11
N THR A 127 7.72 -4.51 -9.86
CA THR A 127 8.45 -3.89 -8.76
C THR A 127 8.63 -4.93 -7.67
N ALA A 128 9.89 -5.25 -7.37
CA ALA A 128 10.25 -6.18 -6.32
C ALA A 128 9.63 -5.71 -4.99
N PRO A 129 8.96 -6.59 -4.23
CA PRO A 129 8.48 -6.25 -2.90
C PRO A 129 9.63 -5.75 -2.04
N ILE A 130 9.29 -4.96 -1.04
CA ILE A 130 10.30 -4.23 -0.26
C ILE A 130 10.73 -5.00 0.99
N PHE A 131 9.96 -6.00 1.36
CA PHE A 131 10.32 -6.93 2.40
C PHE A 131 11.22 -8.00 1.80
N VAL A 132 12.27 -8.36 2.54
CA VAL A 132 13.09 -9.49 2.18
C VAL A 132 12.24 -10.75 2.21
N GLY A 133 12.45 -11.62 1.25
CA GLY A 133 11.66 -12.82 1.10
C GLY A 133 11.76 -13.39 -0.30
N ASP A 134 11.11 -14.53 -0.47
CA ASP A 134 10.96 -15.16 -1.77
C ASP A 134 9.54 -14.90 -2.26
N TYR A 135 9.44 -14.35 -3.47
CA TYR A 135 8.18 -13.89 -4.03
C TYR A 135 7.92 -14.58 -5.35
N ARG A 136 6.66 -14.97 -5.54
CA ARG A 136 6.20 -15.61 -6.77
C ARG A 136 4.89 -14.99 -7.22
N SER A 137 4.80 -14.67 -8.50
CA SER A 137 3.58 -14.23 -9.17
C SER A 137 3.17 -15.25 -10.22
N ASN A 138 1.95 -15.77 -10.14
CA ASN A 138 1.45 -16.83 -11.03
C ASN A 138 0.44 -16.27 -12.03
N TRP A 139 0.56 -16.71 -13.29
CA TRP A 139 -0.17 -16.17 -14.43
C TRP A 139 -0.75 -17.26 -15.31
N LEU A 140 -1.93 -16.99 -15.87
CA LEU A 140 -2.57 -17.80 -16.92
C LEU A 140 -2.89 -16.91 -18.13
N ILE A 141 -3.21 -17.53 -19.27
CA ILE A 141 -3.77 -16.83 -20.43
C ILE A 141 -5.29 -16.97 -20.37
N ARG A 142 -6.00 -15.87 -20.66
CA ARG A 142 -7.45 -15.81 -20.82
C ARG A 142 -7.79 -15.60 -22.29
N ASN A 143 -8.58 -16.49 -22.88
CA ASN A 143 -9.05 -16.33 -24.26
C ASN A 143 -10.23 -15.34 -24.36
N GLU A 144 -10.70 -15.09 -25.58
CA GLU A 144 -11.79 -14.15 -25.88
C GLU A 144 -13.13 -14.52 -25.21
N ARG A 145 -13.33 -15.81 -24.89
CA ARG A 145 -14.52 -16.33 -24.20
C ARG A 145 -14.42 -16.23 -22.69
N GLY A 146 -13.30 -15.71 -22.17
CA GLY A 146 -13.02 -15.60 -20.75
C GLY A 146 -12.48 -16.88 -20.12
N GLU A 147 -12.15 -17.90 -20.91
CA GLU A 147 -11.64 -19.19 -20.41
C GLU A 147 -10.15 -19.07 -20.10
N LEU A 148 -9.73 -19.63 -18.96
CA LEU A 148 -8.34 -19.63 -18.53
C LEU A 148 -7.64 -20.90 -18.99
N PHE A 149 -6.40 -20.75 -19.45
CA PHE A 149 -5.54 -21.85 -19.77
C PHE A 149 -4.08 -21.53 -19.43
N GLY A 150 -3.34 -22.59 -19.14
CA GLY A 150 -1.94 -22.55 -18.74
C GLY A 150 -1.14 -23.67 -19.37
N THR A 151 0.00 -23.92 -18.76
CA THR A 151 0.94 -24.97 -19.11
C THR A 151 0.45 -26.35 -18.64
N SER A 152 1.27 -27.38 -18.89
CA SER A 152 0.98 -28.81 -18.70
C SER A 152 -0.02 -29.41 -19.69
N SER A 153 -0.15 -30.74 -19.67
CA SER A 153 -1.11 -31.49 -20.49
C SER A 153 -2.57 -31.13 -20.19
N GLY A 154 -2.86 -30.77 -18.94
CA GLY A 154 -4.19 -30.31 -18.50
C GLY A 154 -4.49 -28.84 -18.84
N ALA A 155 -3.50 -28.10 -19.34
CA ALA A 155 -3.57 -26.66 -19.61
C ALA A 155 -4.12 -25.82 -18.46
N ASN A 156 -3.76 -26.16 -17.22
CA ASN A 156 -4.25 -25.50 -16.02
C ASN A 156 -3.12 -25.02 -15.08
N GLN A 157 -1.86 -25.29 -15.41
CA GLN A 157 -0.73 -24.89 -14.57
C GLN A 157 -0.23 -23.49 -14.96
N PRO A 158 -0.07 -22.56 -14.01
CA PRO A 158 0.42 -21.23 -14.31
C PRO A 158 1.88 -21.26 -14.77
N PHE A 159 2.27 -20.28 -15.58
CA PHE A 159 3.66 -19.83 -15.67
C PHE A 159 3.87 -18.71 -14.65
N TRP A 160 5.11 -18.40 -14.31
CA TRP A 160 5.38 -17.52 -13.17
C TRP A 160 6.60 -16.63 -13.36
N VAL A 161 6.69 -15.64 -12.47
CA VAL A 161 7.96 -14.99 -12.14
C VAL A 161 8.25 -15.28 -10.67
N SER A 162 9.47 -15.76 -10.39
CA SER A 162 9.96 -16.05 -9.05
C SER A 162 11.22 -15.24 -8.79
N ILE A 163 11.22 -14.43 -7.73
CA ILE A 163 12.35 -13.60 -7.34
C ILE A 163 12.68 -13.77 -5.86
N ARG A 164 13.92 -13.41 -5.53
CA ARG A 164 14.40 -13.26 -4.17
C ARG A 164 14.57 -11.78 -3.90
N VAL A 165 13.74 -11.22 -3.04
CA VAL A 165 14.07 -9.90 -2.48
C VAL A 165 15.08 -10.14 -1.39
N ARG A 166 16.26 -9.59 -1.60
CA ARG A 166 17.31 -9.54 -0.58
C ARG A 166 17.70 -8.08 -0.45
N THR A 167 17.79 -7.61 0.78
CA THR A 167 18.57 -6.42 1.04
C THR A 167 20.00 -6.77 0.66
N LEU A 168 20.70 -5.88 -0.06
CA LEU A 168 22.14 -5.79 0.16
C LEU A 168 22.28 -5.68 1.67
N GLU A 169 23.04 -6.57 2.29
CA GLU A 169 23.29 -6.53 3.72
C GLU A 169 24.06 -5.24 4.04
N LEU A 170 23.32 -4.14 4.17
CA LEU A 170 23.80 -2.90 4.77
C LEU A 170 23.67 -3.10 6.26
N THR A 171 24.50 -4.00 6.79
CA THR A 171 24.48 -4.47 8.18
C THR A 171 24.86 -3.39 9.18
N GLY A 172 25.42 -2.27 8.72
CA GLY A 172 25.62 -1.09 9.55
C GLY A 172 24.34 -0.24 9.62
N VAL A 173 23.42 -0.55 10.53
CA VAL A 173 22.44 0.47 10.97
C VAL A 173 23.26 1.59 11.63
N ALA A 174 23.47 2.67 10.89
CA ALA A 174 24.23 3.82 11.37
C ALA A 174 23.38 4.69 12.29
N TYR A 175 22.05 4.70 12.08
CA TYR A 175 21.11 5.40 12.96
C TYR A 175 19.73 4.73 12.92
N ASP A 176 19.16 4.44 14.09
CA ASP A 176 17.81 3.88 14.24
C ASP A 176 16.87 4.97 14.78
N PHE A 177 15.92 5.42 13.96
CA PHE A 177 15.00 6.51 14.34
C PHE A 177 13.89 6.05 15.30
N VAL A 178 13.58 4.75 15.37
CA VAL A 178 12.61 4.21 16.34
C VAL A 178 13.26 4.16 17.72
N ALA A 179 14.48 3.62 17.82
CA ALA A 179 15.22 3.56 19.07
C ALA A 179 15.46 4.97 19.66
N ASN A 180 15.81 5.94 18.80
CA ASN A 180 16.09 7.32 19.18
C ASN A 180 14.87 8.25 19.15
N ALA A 181 13.65 7.74 18.95
CA ALA A 181 12.45 8.57 18.84
C ALA A 181 12.25 9.46 20.06
N CYS A 182 12.52 8.97 21.26
CA CYS A 182 12.33 9.75 22.49
C CYS A 182 13.53 10.62 22.88
N SER A 183 14.62 10.55 22.12
CA SER A 183 15.71 11.52 22.16
C SER A 183 15.47 12.70 21.23
N ALA A 184 14.51 12.59 20.31
CA ALA A 184 14.07 13.69 19.47
C ALA A 184 13.18 14.66 20.25
N ARG A 185 13.22 15.94 19.85
CA ARG A 185 12.30 16.94 20.37
C ARG A 185 11.05 16.99 19.49
N TRP A 186 9.92 16.55 20.05
CA TRP A 186 8.63 16.53 19.36
C TRP A 186 7.78 17.74 19.73
N PHE A 187 7.12 18.36 18.75
CA PHE A 187 6.25 19.51 18.97
C PHE A 187 5.28 19.74 17.80
N ASN A 188 4.24 20.51 18.10
CA ASN A 188 3.29 21.11 17.17
C ASN A 188 2.72 22.38 17.79
N ASP A 189 1.61 22.90 17.27
CA ASP A 189 1.01 24.15 17.75
C ASP A 189 0.38 24.04 19.14
N ALA A 190 0.10 22.82 19.63
CA ALA A 190 -0.28 22.60 21.02
C ALA A 190 0.94 22.70 21.98
N GLY A 191 2.17 22.75 21.46
CA GLY A 191 3.43 22.77 22.21
C GLY A 191 4.23 21.46 22.09
N THR A 192 5.22 21.28 22.97
CA THR A 192 6.06 20.07 23.05
C THR A 192 5.21 18.81 23.34
N ARG A 193 5.54 17.69 22.69
CA ARG A 193 4.93 16.38 22.91
C ARG A 193 5.89 15.43 23.61
N ASP A 194 5.35 14.61 24.51
CA ASP A 194 6.09 13.54 25.16
C ASP A 194 6.32 12.36 24.21
N CYS A 195 7.41 11.63 24.47
CA CYS A 195 7.69 10.35 23.83
C CYS A 195 8.08 9.30 24.89
N PRO A 196 7.39 8.14 24.95
CA PRO A 196 6.16 7.86 24.22
C PRO A 196 5.03 8.78 24.69
N GLY A 197 4.17 9.18 23.76
CA GLY A 197 2.95 9.93 24.06
C GLY A 197 1.80 9.02 24.50
N VAL A 198 0.63 9.62 24.68
CA VAL A 198 -0.62 8.88 24.96
C VAL A 198 -1.30 8.54 23.65
N ASN A 199 -1.65 7.27 23.45
CA ASN A 199 -2.37 6.83 22.25
C ASN A 199 -3.71 7.56 22.13
N ASN A 200 -4.01 8.10 20.94
CA ASN A 200 -5.20 8.89 20.63
C ASN A 200 -5.30 10.25 21.37
N ASP A 201 -4.18 10.81 21.84
CA ASP A 201 -4.16 12.20 22.29
C ASP A 201 -4.57 13.15 21.13
N ARG A 202 -5.55 14.01 21.37
CA ARG A 202 -6.02 15.00 20.39
C ARG A 202 -4.96 16.06 20.09
N ASN A 203 -3.99 16.27 20.98
CA ASN A 203 -2.87 17.16 20.74
C ASN A 203 -1.77 16.52 19.88
N GLY A 204 -1.96 15.29 19.39
CA GLY A 204 -0.96 14.54 18.63
C GLY A 204 -0.06 13.70 19.53
N PHE A 205 0.48 12.61 18.99
CA PHE A 205 1.25 11.64 19.77
C PHE A 205 2.33 10.93 18.95
N ILE A 206 3.27 10.33 19.67
CA ILE A 206 4.35 9.51 19.13
C ILE A 206 4.44 8.22 19.93
N LEU A 207 4.31 7.08 19.28
CA LEU A 207 4.40 5.77 19.91
C LEU A 207 5.47 4.94 19.22
N ARG A 208 6.40 4.39 20.01
CA ARG A 208 7.28 3.32 19.55
C ARG A 208 6.52 2.01 19.63
N GLN A 209 6.58 1.22 18.57
CA GLN A 209 5.95 -0.10 18.48
C GLN A 209 7.00 -1.13 18.09
N THR A 210 6.79 -2.38 18.48
CA THR A 210 7.67 -3.52 18.12
C THR A 210 7.16 -4.26 16.89
N THR A 211 5.98 -3.91 16.41
CA THR A 211 5.36 -4.45 15.20
C THR A 211 4.88 -3.30 14.32
N ALA A 212 4.69 -3.57 13.03
CA ALA A 212 4.15 -2.64 12.06
C ALA A 212 2.88 -3.23 11.46
N ARG A 213 1.74 -2.60 11.71
CA ARG A 213 0.48 -2.98 11.07
C ARG A 213 0.29 -2.15 9.80
N LEU A 214 0.67 -2.72 8.68
CA LEU A 214 0.52 -2.08 7.38
C LEU A 214 -0.95 -1.89 7.03
N GLU A 215 -1.17 -0.94 6.14
CA GLU A 215 -2.49 -0.52 5.70
C GLU A 215 -3.32 -1.62 5.05
N GLY A 216 -2.69 -2.44 4.21
CA GLY A 216 -3.27 -3.64 3.61
C GLY A 216 -3.59 -4.77 4.61
N GLY A 217 -3.47 -4.52 5.92
CA GLY A 217 -3.85 -5.43 7.00
C GLY A 217 -2.76 -6.42 7.43
N THR A 218 -1.62 -6.44 6.73
CA THR A 218 -0.47 -7.27 7.10
C THR A 218 0.23 -6.71 8.32
N THR A 219 0.46 -7.53 9.35
CA THR A 219 1.27 -7.17 10.52
C THR A 219 2.65 -7.78 10.40
N LEU A 220 3.68 -6.97 10.60
CA LEU A 220 5.07 -7.38 10.52
C LEU A 220 5.75 -7.28 11.89
N PRO A 221 6.62 -8.24 12.25
CA PRO A 221 7.41 -8.18 13.49
C PRO A 221 8.61 -7.25 13.32
N ARG A 222 8.34 -5.98 12.99
CA ARG A 222 9.35 -4.95 12.73
C ARG A 222 9.10 -3.72 13.61
N PRO A 223 10.15 -3.13 14.20
CA PRO A 223 10.02 -1.87 14.93
C PRO A 223 9.40 -0.79 14.05
N SER A 224 8.49 0.00 14.63
CA SER A 224 7.87 1.10 13.94
C SER A 224 7.64 2.28 14.86
N LEU A 225 7.49 3.45 14.26
CA LEU A 225 7.15 4.69 14.91
C LEU A 225 5.79 5.11 14.39
N LEU A 226 4.79 5.13 15.27
CA LEU A 226 3.50 5.68 14.95
C LEU A 226 3.43 7.13 15.40
N THR A 227 3.10 8.01 14.47
CA THR A 227 2.94 9.44 14.71
C THR A 227 1.55 9.88 14.31
N ALA A 228 0.94 10.76 15.11
CA ALA A 228 -0.32 11.39 14.76
C ALA A 228 -0.19 12.91 14.89
N PRO A 229 -0.61 13.67 13.86
CA PRO A 229 -0.75 15.11 13.94
C PRO A 229 -1.66 15.55 15.11
N GLN A 230 -1.54 16.81 15.51
CA GLN A 230 -2.58 17.45 16.31
C GLN A 230 -3.92 17.35 15.57
N ASN A 231 -5.00 17.01 16.27
CA ASN A 231 -6.35 17.01 15.74
C ASN A 231 -6.89 18.44 15.61
N ALA A 232 -6.35 19.16 14.63
CA ALA A 232 -6.66 20.55 14.29
C ALA A 232 -6.66 20.74 12.77
N SER A 233 -7.20 21.86 12.30
CA SER A 233 -7.08 22.24 10.89
C SER A 233 -5.59 22.47 10.55
N ASN A 234 -5.09 21.79 9.52
CA ASN A 234 -3.67 21.75 9.16
C ASN A 234 -2.76 21.24 10.30
N GLY A 235 -3.29 20.37 11.15
CA GLY A 235 -2.53 19.78 12.22
C GLY A 235 -1.27 19.08 11.72
N TYR A 236 -0.20 19.17 12.50
CA TYR A 236 1.05 18.45 12.23
C TYR A 236 1.63 17.89 13.52
N ILE A 237 2.65 17.05 13.35
CA ILE A 237 3.58 16.69 14.41
C ILE A 237 4.99 16.69 13.81
N ARG A 238 5.93 17.34 14.50
CA ARG A 238 7.32 17.47 14.05
C ARG A 238 8.29 16.97 15.11
N GLY A 239 9.21 16.09 14.71
CA GLY A 239 10.30 15.59 15.54
C GLY A 239 11.64 16.04 14.99
N VAL A 240 12.44 16.72 15.82
CA VAL A 240 13.83 17.07 15.50
C VAL A 240 14.76 16.12 16.24
N TYR A 241 15.43 15.24 15.51
CA TYR A 241 16.33 14.23 16.10
C TYR A 241 17.67 14.84 16.54
N PRO A 242 18.41 14.15 17.42
CA PRO A 242 19.81 14.44 17.69
C PRO A 242 20.65 14.53 16.42
N SER A 243 21.79 15.22 16.53
CA SER A 243 22.68 15.43 15.39
C SER A 243 23.40 14.14 14.99
N PHE A 244 23.56 13.94 13.69
CA PHE A 244 24.19 12.77 13.07
C PHE A 244 25.17 13.24 12.01
N ILE A 245 26.37 12.66 11.97
CA ILE A 245 27.36 12.94 10.92
C ILE A 245 27.13 11.96 9.77
N VAL A 246 26.67 12.47 8.63
CA VAL A 246 26.42 11.66 7.43
C VAL A 246 27.74 11.26 6.78
N GLN A 247 27.82 10.00 6.37
CA GLN A 247 28.92 9.49 5.56
C GLN A 247 28.49 9.29 4.11
N LYS A 248 29.45 9.34 3.20
CA LYS A 248 29.19 9.06 1.79
C LYS A 248 28.65 7.63 1.63
N GLY A 249 27.54 7.49 0.91
CA GLY A 249 26.85 6.20 0.74
C GLY A 249 25.85 5.84 1.85
N ASP A 250 25.70 6.66 2.89
CA ASP A 250 24.60 6.51 3.83
C ASP A 250 23.26 6.67 3.10
N ARG A 251 22.28 5.83 3.42
CA ARG A 251 20.92 5.94 2.88
C ARG A 251 19.88 5.90 3.98
N LEU A 252 18.89 6.78 3.92
CA LEU A 252 17.74 6.72 4.82
C LEU A 252 16.67 5.83 4.20
N GLN A 253 16.32 4.77 4.90
CA GLN A 253 15.34 3.79 4.47
C GLN A 253 14.19 3.68 5.46
N ALA A 254 12.96 3.62 4.96
CA ALA A 254 11.76 3.42 5.75
C ALA A 254 10.63 2.88 4.88
N ILE A 255 9.55 2.45 5.51
CA ILE A 255 8.23 2.34 4.88
C ILE A 255 7.34 3.36 5.54
N VAL A 256 6.52 4.06 4.75
CA VAL A 256 5.51 4.98 5.25
C VAL A 256 4.14 4.56 4.74
N ASN A 257 3.15 4.56 5.62
CA ASN A 257 1.75 4.26 5.30
C ASN A 257 0.83 4.77 6.42
N CYS A 258 -0.49 4.66 6.24
CA CYS A 258 -1.42 4.81 7.35
C CYS A 258 -1.56 3.49 8.14
N GLU A 259 -1.50 3.53 9.48
CA GLU A 259 -1.61 2.32 10.31
C GLU A 259 -2.89 1.55 9.98
N GLY A 260 -2.79 0.23 9.81
CA GLY A 260 -3.91 -0.60 9.39
C GLY A 260 -5.17 -0.39 10.24
N GLY A 261 -6.31 -0.17 9.58
CA GLY A 261 -7.58 0.19 10.21
C GLY A 261 -7.87 1.68 10.31
N SER A 262 -6.91 2.56 10.00
CA SER A 262 -7.07 4.02 10.05
C SER A 262 -7.65 4.58 8.75
N THR A 263 -8.86 4.15 8.38
CA THR A 263 -9.44 4.35 7.03
C THR A 263 -9.72 5.80 6.65
N SER A 264 -9.67 6.75 7.58
CA SER A 264 -9.79 8.18 7.31
C SER A 264 -8.45 8.89 7.16
N CYS A 265 -7.33 8.16 7.30
CA CYS A 265 -6.00 8.74 7.34
C CYS A 265 -5.61 9.31 5.97
N GLY A 266 -5.13 10.56 5.98
CA GLY A 266 -4.60 11.25 4.83
C GLY A 266 -3.53 12.25 5.27
N VAL A 267 -2.25 11.94 5.03
CA VAL A 267 -1.12 12.66 5.61
C VAL A 267 -0.02 12.94 4.59
N LEU A 268 0.77 13.98 4.84
CA LEU A 268 2.01 14.27 4.16
C LEU A 268 3.17 13.90 5.07
N PHE A 269 3.92 12.86 4.71
CA PHE A 269 5.20 12.54 5.32
C PHE A 269 6.26 13.48 4.77
N ARG A 270 7.13 13.99 5.65
CA ARG A 270 8.33 14.76 5.28
C ARG A 270 9.54 14.28 6.06
N VAL A 271 10.64 14.18 5.34
CA VAL A 271 11.99 14.09 5.91
C VAL A 271 12.73 15.34 5.45
N ASP A 272 13.05 16.20 6.40
CA ASP A 272 13.84 17.42 6.20
C ASP A 272 15.13 17.33 7.03
N TYR A 273 16.04 18.30 6.89
CA TYR A 273 17.25 18.35 7.72
C TYR A 273 17.58 19.78 8.16
N GLN A 274 18.24 19.88 9.31
CA GLN A 274 18.73 21.13 9.88
C GLN A 274 20.25 21.04 10.08
N LEU A 275 20.98 22.06 9.64
CA LEU A 275 22.42 22.20 9.90
C LEU A 275 22.66 23.08 11.15
N ALA A 276 23.93 23.37 11.44
CA ALA A 276 24.32 24.21 12.57
C ALA A 276 23.74 25.64 12.52
N ASP A 277 23.35 26.11 11.32
CA ASP A 277 22.68 27.41 11.12
C ASP A 277 21.24 27.45 11.66
N GLY A 278 20.68 26.32 12.07
CA GLY A 278 19.32 26.22 12.58
C GLY A 278 18.24 26.29 11.50
N ILE A 279 18.60 26.37 10.21
CA ILE A 279 17.64 26.45 9.11
C ILE A 279 17.23 25.04 8.70
N VAL A 280 15.93 24.76 8.72
CA VAL A 280 15.36 23.51 8.19
C VAL A 280 15.28 23.61 6.68
N ARG A 281 15.87 22.64 5.98
CA ARG A 281 15.89 22.52 4.53
C ARG A 281 15.10 21.29 4.11
N GLU A 282 14.32 21.46 3.05
CA GLU A 282 13.51 20.38 2.50
C GLU A 282 14.40 19.31 1.87
N PHE A 283 14.01 18.04 2.01
CA PHE A 283 14.75 16.95 1.40
C PHE A 283 13.85 15.94 0.71
N TRP A 284 12.76 15.53 1.37
CA TRP A 284 11.81 14.60 0.78
C TRP A 284 10.41 14.74 1.38
N ALA A 285 9.39 14.55 0.56
CA ALA A 285 7.99 14.55 0.97
C ALA A 285 7.17 13.54 0.16
N PHE A 286 6.15 12.96 0.77
CA PHE A 286 5.20 12.06 0.12
C PHE A 286 3.83 12.10 0.79
N GLY A 287 2.79 12.31 -0.02
CA GLY A 287 1.41 12.28 0.44
C GLY A 287 0.87 10.85 0.41
N GLU A 288 0.30 10.43 1.53
CA GLU A 288 -0.32 9.13 1.72
C GLU A 288 -1.82 9.30 2.02
N GLN A 289 -2.63 8.41 1.46
CA GLN A 289 -4.03 8.21 1.84
C GLN A 289 -4.26 6.73 2.13
N TYR A 290 -5.26 6.43 2.97
CA TYR A 290 -5.65 5.04 3.20
C TYR A 290 -6.26 4.40 1.92
N ASP A 291 -5.45 3.74 1.11
CA ASP A 291 -5.77 3.08 -0.16
C ASP A 291 -5.44 1.56 -0.22
N GLY A 292 -4.92 1.00 0.88
CA GLY A 292 -4.49 -0.38 1.05
C GLY A 292 -3.03 -0.65 0.66
N ASN A 293 -2.28 0.36 0.21
CA ASN A 293 -0.88 0.24 -0.18
C ASN A 293 0.05 0.83 0.89
N TYR A 294 1.32 0.98 0.54
CA TYR A 294 2.34 1.63 1.35
C TYR A 294 3.42 2.17 0.41
N PHE A 295 4.19 3.14 0.88
CA PHE A 295 5.31 3.69 0.13
C PHE A 295 6.65 3.36 0.79
N VAL A 296 7.70 3.20 -0.04
CA VAL A 296 9.06 2.94 0.44
C VAL A 296 9.97 4.10 0.18
N VAL A 297 10.59 4.51 1.28
CA VAL A 297 11.56 5.59 1.33
C VAL A 297 12.94 4.95 1.20
N ASP A 298 13.73 5.41 0.23
CA ASP A 298 15.14 5.08 0.05
C ASP A 298 15.86 6.32 -0.47
N LEU A 299 16.39 7.13 0.45
CA LEU A 299 16.98 8.43 0.15
C LEU A 299 18.50 8.34 0.21
N ASP A 300 19.19 8.75 -0.87
CA ASP A 300 20.64 8.89 -0.89
C ASP A 300 21.06 10.13 -0.10
N LEU A 301 21.78 9.92 1.01
CA LEU A 301 22.26 10.99 1.87
C LEU A 301 23.66 11.47 1.46
N SER A 302 24.27 10.91 0.42
CA SER A 302 25.61 11.31 -0.06
C SER A 302 25.78 12.82 -0.29
N PRO A 303 24.76 13.60 -0.73
CA PRO A 303 24.88 15.06 -0.82
C PRO A 303 25.13 15.77 0.52
N LEU A 304 24.85 15.11 1.65
CA LEU A 304 25.05 15.62 3.01
C LEU A 304 26.33 15.07 3.67
N ALA A 305 27.15 14.29 2.94
CA ALA A 305 28.33 13.64 3.51
C ALA A 305 29.29 14.65 4.18
N GLY A 306 29.75 14.31 5.39
CA GLY A 306 30.62 15.15 6.23
C GLY A 306 29.86 16.22 7.03
N GLN A 307 28.58 16.45 6.77
CA GLN A 307 27.78 17.42 7.51
C GLN A 307 27.25 16.81 8.81
N ASN A 308 27.20 17.63 9.86
CA ASN A 308 26.51 17.30 11.11
C ASN A 308 25.05 17.78 11.01
N VAL A 309 24.14 16.85 10.71
CA VAL A 309 22.73 17.12 10.40
C VAL A 309 21.83 16.69 11.54
N ARG A 310 20.77 17.45 11.81
CA ARG A 310 19.60 16.97 12.56
C ARG A 310 18.50 16.65 11.56
N PHE A 311 18.07 15.39 11.50
CA PHE A 311 16.92 15.02 10.69
C PHE A 311 15.63 15.49 11.36
N VAL A 312 14.72 16.01 10.55
CA VAL A 312 13.45 16.57 10.97
C VAL A 312 12.33 15.78 10.30
N PHE A 313 11.62 14.97 11.07
CA PHE A 313 10.48 14.22 10.57
C PHE A 313 9.23 15.05 10.83
N THR A 314 8.43 15.31 9.80
CA THR A 314 7.14 15.99 9.95
C THR A 314 6.05 15.13 9.32
N VAL A 315 4.93 14.99 10.03
CA VAL A 315 3.68 14.49 9.47
C VAL A 315 2.66 15.62 9.53
N LEU A 316 2.11 15.99 8.37
CA LEU A 316 1.05 16.98 8.26
C LEU A 316 -0.24 16.30 7.84
N SER A 317 -1.38 16.74 8.35
CA SER A 317 -2.67 16.29 7.85
C SER A 317 -2.96 16.89 6.48
N LEU A 318 -3.45 16.07 5.54
CA LEU A 318 -3.96 16.51 4.23
C LEU A 318 -5.48 16.78 4.25
N GLY A 319 -6.05 16.96 5.44
CA GLY A 319 -7.46 17.22 5.63
C GLY A 319 -7.85 17.30 7.09
N ASN A 320 -8.82 16.47 7.49
CA ASN A 320 -9.18 16.33 8.89
C ASN A 320 -8.19 15.40 9.58
N ALA A 321 -7.43 15.95 10.54
CA ALA A 321 -6.45 15.19 11.32
C ALA A 321 -7.06 14.11 12.22
N SER A 322 -8.39 14.12 12.43
CA SER A 322 -9.08 13.10 13.19
C SER A 322 -8.97 11.72 12.53
N GLY A 323 -8.18 10.84 13.15
CA GLY A 323 -7.94 9.48 12.66
C GLY A 323 -6.67 9.34 11.82
N ASP A 324 -5.90 10.41 11.64
CA ASP A 324 -4.57 10.34 11.02
C ASP A 324 -3.61 9.59 11.95
N ARG A 325 -3.12 8.45 11.45
CA ARG A 325 -2.20 7.55 12.17
C ARG A 325 -1.10 7.15 11.20
N ALA A 326 -0.08 8.00 11.12
CA ALA A 326 1.02 7.90 10.18
C ALA A 326 2.10 6.96 10.71
N LEU A 327 2.27 5.82 10.05
CA LEU A 327 3.17 4.75 10.44
C LEU A 327 4.49 4.83 9.67
N TRP A 328 5.60 4.91 10.40
CA TRP A 328 6.95 4.75 9.86
C TRP A 328 7.49 3.38 10.27
N VAL A 329 7.75 2.48 9.33
CA VAL A 329 8.30 1.14 9.61
C VAL A 329 9.80 1.16 9.40
N GLU A 330 10.54 0.75 10.44
CA GLU A 330 12.00 0.73 10.49
C GLU A 330 12.69 1.93 9.83
N PRO A 331 12.30 3.20 10.12
CA PRO A 331 13.07 4.34 9.65
C PRO A 331 14.50 4.24 10.19
N ARG A 332 15.48 4.13 9.30
CA ARG A 332 16.89 3.98 9.65
C ARG A 332 17.83 4.58 8.62
N ILE A 333 18.99 5.02 9.07
CA ILE A 333 20.13 5.26 8.19
C ILE A 333 20.94 3.99 8.14
N VAL A 334 21.14 3.47 6.93
CA VAL A 334 21.99 2.32 6.67
C VAL A 334 23.28 2.77 6.01
N ARG A 335 24.37 2.10 6.38
CA ARG A 335 25.72 2.35 5.88
C ARG A 335 26.32 1.05 5.36
N ASN A 336 26.92 1.10 4.18
CA ASN A 336 27.68 -0.01 3.62
C ASN A 336 28.94 -0.25 4.47
N THR A 337 28.86 -1.12 5.46
CA THR A 337 30.05 -1.67 6.10
C THR A 337 30.45 -2.94 5.35
N VAL A 338 31.54 -2.89 4.59
CA VAL A 338 32.19 -4.13 4.15
C VAL A 338 32.74 -4.79 5.41
N VAL A 339 32.11 -5.88 5.87
CA VAL A 339 32.74 -6.74 6.86
C VAL A 339 33.85 -7.48 6.13
N VAL A 340 35.09 -7.00 6.29
CA VAL A 340 36.26 -7.79 5.92
C VAL A 340 36.39 -8.86 6.99
N THR A 341 35.83 -10.05 6.74
CA THR A 341 36.10 -11.21 7.58
C THR A 341 37.60 -11.51 7.43
N PRO A 342 38.41 -11.46 8.51
CA PRO A 342 39.79 -11.93 8.43
C PRO A 342 39.74 -13.41 8.08
N ILE A 343 40.39 -13.79 6.98
CA ILE A 343 40.62 -15.20 6.66
C ILE A 343 41.69 -15.70 7.65
N PRO A 344 41.41 -16.74 8.46
CA PRO A 344 42.41 -17.34 9.35
C PRO A 344 43.56 -17.99 8.59
#